data_AF-A0A364NHP8-F1
#
_entry.id   AF-A0A364NHP8-F1
#
_cell.length_a   1.000
_cell.length_b   1.000
_cell.length_c   1.000
_cell.angle_alpha   90.00
_cell.angle_beta   90.00
_cell.angle_gamma   90.00
#
_symmetry.space_group_name_H-M   'P 1'
#
loop_
_entity.id
_entity.type
_entity.pdbx_description
1 polymer ?
#
loop_
_entity_poly.entity_id
_entity_poly.type
_entity_poly.pdbx_seq_one_letter_code
_entity_poly.pdbx_strand_id
1 'polypeptide(L)'
;MNGGFSSICTDEFDRTLTQVMSKPWCVYSKAAIQYRETLVNYLARYSHRIGLSNHRLLENTPNQVTLAYHDYRADRNGKLHLAPEELVRRFLLHVLPKGFMRIRHYGFLSNAIKRRCLLLIRRQLGQGLKVESDQEAQVVSSNPAHCPSCGHEPVTCLGECSSELMTLHNEVPLVLPNSS
;
A
#
# COMPACT_ATOMS: atom_id res chain seq x y z
N MET A 1 15.08 16.41 -13.14
CA MET A 1 14.19 16.14 -14.30
C MET A 1 13.26 17.33 -14.46
N ASN A 2 13.56 18.19 -15.43
CA ASN A 2 12.83 19.43 -15.71
C ASN A 2 11.60 19.10 -16.55
N GLY A 3 10.51 18.66 -15.92
CA GLY A 3 9.22 18.39 -16.56
C GLY A 3 8.39 19.67 -16.72
N GLY A 4 8.92 20.70 -17.36
CA GLY A 4 8.18 21.92 -17.62
C GLY A 4 7.14 21.70 -18.73
N PHE A 5 5.87 22.02 -18.47
CA PHE A 5 4.79 22.04 -19.47
C PHE A 5 4.97 23.12 -20.56
N SER A 6 6.10 23.84 -20.56
CA SER A 6 6.42 24.95 -21.46
C SER A 6 6.61 24.54 -22.93
N SER A 7 6.62 23.24 -23.24
CA SER A 7 6.78 22.72 -24.60
C SER A 7 5.47 22.28 -25.25
N ILE A 8 4.34 22.29 -24.54
CA ILE A 8 3.06 21.87 -25.13
C ILE A 8 2.41 23.12 -25.71
N CYS A 9 2.38 23.20 -27.05
CA CYS A 9 1.60 24.21 -27.74
C CYS A 9 0.12 24.03 -27.39
N THR A 10 -0.63 25.12 -27.21
CA THR A 10 -2.04 25.10 -26.81
C THR A 10 -2.87 24.19 -27.73
N ASP A 11 -2.56 24.18 -29.03
CA ASP A 11 -3.21 23.31 -30.02
C ASP A 11 -2.96 21.82 -29.80
N GLU A 12 -1.76 21.45 -29.35
CA GLU A 12 -1.41 20.06 -29.03
C GLU A 12 -2.12 19.60 -27.76
N PHE A 13 -2.22 20.50 -26.77
CA PHE A 13 -2.98 20.25 -25.55
C PHE A 13 -4.47 20.02 -25.86
N ASP A 14 -5.09 20.92 -26.61
CA ASP A 14 -6.51 20.86 -26.94
C ASP A 14 -6.85 19.64 -27.81
N ARG A 15 -5.98 19.29 -28.76
CA ARG A 15 -6.13 18.05 -29.55
C ARG A 15 -6.06 16.81 -28.67
N THR A 16 -5.08 16.75 -27.77
CA THR A 16 -4.90 15.61 -26.85
C THR A 16 -6.06 15.50 -25.88
N LEU A 17 -6.51 16.62 -25.31
CA LEU A 17 -7.66 16.69 -24.44
C LEU A 17 -8.92 16.23 -25.18
N THR A 18 -9.16 16.71 -26.40
CA THR A 18 -10.31 16.31 -27.21
C THR A 18 -10.32 14.80 -27.48
N GLN A 19 -9.17 14.22 -27.84
CA GLN A 19 -9.02 12.77 -28.08
C GLN A 19 -9.22 11.94 -26.81
N VAL A 20 -8.79 12.44 -25.65
CA VAL A 20 -9.01 11.80 -24.36
C VAL A 20 -10.49 11.88 -23.98
N MET A 21 -11.11 13.06 -24.10
CA MET A 21 -12.50 13.31 -23.71
C MET A 21 -13.51 12.64 -24.65
N SER A 22 -13.14 12.31 -25.89
CA SER A 22 -14.00 11.56 -26.83
C SER A 22 -14.13 10.08 -26.47
N LYS A 23 -13.33 9.55 -25.53
CA LYS A 23 -13.47 8.18 -25.07
C LYS A 23 -14.70 8.05 -24.16
N PRO A 24 -15.50 6.98 -24.27
CA PRO A 24 -16.61 6.73 -23.36
C PRO A 24 -16.06 6.26 -22.01
N TRP A 25 -15.62 7.21 -21.19
CA TRP A 25 -15.14 6.92 -19.84
C TRP A 25 -16.30 6.42 -18.98
N CYS A 26 -16.20 5.20 -18.48
CA CYS A 26 -17.13 4.69 -17.47
C CYS A 26 -16.73 5.25 -16.09
N VAL A 27 -16.99 6.53 -15.85
CA VAL A 27 -16.75 7.18 -14.56
C VAL A 27 -18.04 7.18 -13.74
N TYR A 28 -18.03 6.46 -12.63
CA TYR A 28 -19.08 6.56 -11.63
C TYR A 28 -18.64 7.57 -10.56
N SER A 29 -19.31 8.73 -10.53
CA SER A 29 -19.13 9.74 -9.48
C SER A 29 -20.43 9.89 -8.71
N LYS A 30 -20.36 9.75 -7.38
CA LYS A 30 -21.50 9.95 -6.49
C LYS A 30 -21.08 10.88 -5.36
N ALA A 31 -21.89 11.89 -5.07
CA ALA A 31 -21.69 12.75 -3.92
C ALA A 31 -21.74 11.88 -2.65
N ALA A 32 -20.61 11.79 -1.94
CA ALA A 32 -20.46 10.85 -0.85
C ALA A 32 -20.69 11.49 0.54
N ILE A 33 -21.27 12.69 0.56
CA ILE A 33 -21.44 13.54 1.75
C ILE A 33 -22.37 12.90 2.80
N GLN A 34 -23.35 12.10 2.37
CA GLN A 34 -24.35 11.48 3.27
C GLN A 34 -23.87 10.21 3.99
N TYR A 35 -22.64 9.76 3.75
CA TYR A 35 -22.13 8.49 4.29
C TYR A 35 -20.70 8.61 4.83
N ARG A 36 -20.45 9.62 5.68
CA ARG A 36 -19.11 9.94 6.19
C ARG A 36 -18.43 8.72 6.82
N GLU A 37 -19.13 7.99 7.68
CA GLU A 37 -18.59 6.81 8.36
C GLU A 37 -18.32 5.69 7.35
N THR A 38 -19.24 5.46 6.41
CA THR A 38 -19.07 4.46 5.34
C THR A 38 -17.88 4.80 4.45
N LEU A 39 -17.69 6.07 4.10
CA LEU A 39 -16.54 6.56 3.34
C LEU A 39 -15.23 6.36 4.10
N VAL A 40 -15.20 6.74 5.38
CA VAL A 40 -14.01 6.57 6.22
C VAL A 40 -13.68 5.08 6.34
N ASN A 41 -14.68 4.23 6.60
CA ASN A 41 -14.51 2.77 6.66
C ASN A 41 -14.11 2.17 5.31
N TYR A 42 -14.61 2.72 4.20
CA TYR A 42 -14.19 2.35 2.87
C TYR A 42 -12.70 2.69 2.70
N LEU A 43 -12.33 3.97 2.81
CA LEU A 43 -10.95 4.44 2.65
C LEU A 43 -9.98 3.73 3.59
N ALA A 44 -10.34 3.53 4.86
CA ALA A 44 -9.54 2.80 5.82
C ALA A 44 -9.25 1.37 5.38
N ARG A 45 -10.21 0.67 4.76
CA ARG A 45 -9.96 -0.67 4.21
C ARG A 45 -8.97 -0.63 3.05
N TYR A 46 -9.04 0.36 2.16
CA TYR A 46 -8.08 0.50 1.05
C TYR A 46 -6.70 0.96 1.52
N SER A 47 -6.64 1.75 2.59
CA SER A 47 -5.39 2.26 3.13
C SER A 47 -4.71 1.30 4.08
N HIS A 48 -5.41 0.33 4.68
CA HIS A 48 -4.84 -0.60 5.68
C HIS A 48 -4.82 -2.06 5.23
N ARG A 49 -5.81 -2.55 4.47
CA ARG A 49 -5.84 -3.98 4.09
C ARG A 49 -4.80 -4.29 3.02
N ILE A 50 -4.23 -5.46 3.14
CA ILE A 50 -3.36 -6.10 2.15
C ILE A 50 -4.20 -6.76 1.04
N GLY A 51 -3.57 -7.15 -0.07
CA GLY A 51 -4.25 -7.73 -1.24
C GLY A 51 -5.01 -9.03 -0.98
N LEU A 52 -4.75 -9.71 0.15
CA LEU A 52 -5.40 -10.96 0.54
C LEU A 52 -5.71 -10.96 2.04
N SER A 53 -6.96 -11.23 2.41
CA SER A 53 -7.38 -11.34 3.81
C SER A 53 -7.48 -12.80 4.26
N ASN A 54 -7.12 -13.10 5.52
CA ASN A 54 -7.09 -14.47 6.05
C ASN A 54 -8.38 -15.26 5.88
N HIS A 55 -9.56 -14.63 6.04
CA HIS A 55 -10.86 -15.30 5.85
C HIS A 55 -11.10 -15.80 4.40
N ARG A 56 -10.28 -15.37 3.43
CA ARG A 56 -10.32 -15.91 2.07
C ARG A 56 -9.54 -17.21 1.93
N LEU A 57 -8.62 -17.54 2.84
CA LEU A 57 -7.95 -18.83 2.87
C LEU A 57 -8.92 -19.86 3.47
N LEU A 58 -9.43 -20.77 2.65
CA LEU A 58 -10.37 -21.79 3.09
C LEU A 58 -9.67 -23.08 3.51
N GLU A 59 -8.73 -23.54 2.70
CA GLU A 59 -8.01 -24.80 2.90
C GLU A 59 -6.56 -24.63 2.48
N ASN A 60 -5.65 -25.31 3.18
CA ASN A 60 -4.23 -25.35 2.88
C ASN A 60 -3.74 -26.79 2.98
N THR A 61 -3.21 -27.31 1.89
CA THR A 61 -2.59 -28.64 1.79
C THR A 61 -1.20 -28.49 1.16
N PRO A 62 -0.30 -29.49 1.28
CA PRO A 62 1.05 -29.39 0.73
C PRO A 62 1.12 -29.03 -0.76
N ASN A 63 0.11 -29.41 -1.54
CA ASN A 63 0.09 -29.20 -2.99
C ASN A 63 -0.95 -28.18 -3.46
N GLN A 64 -1.80 -27.66 -2.56
CA GLN A 64 -2.91 -26.82 -2.95
C GLN A 64 -3.41 -25.92 -1.82
N VAL A 65 -3.65 -24.65 -2.15
CA VAL A 65 -4.39 -23.69 -1.33
C VAL A 65 -5.71 -23.35 -2.01
N THR A 66 -6.79 -23.31 -1.24
CA THR A 66 -8.13 -22.92 -1.72
C THR A 66 -8.46 -21.52 -1.21
N LEU A 67 -8.77 -20.60 -2.13
CA LEU A 67 -9.20 -19.23 -1.84
C LEU A 67 -10.68 -19.00 -2.14
N ALA A 68 -11.39 -18.32 -1.25
CA ALA A 68 -12.69 -17.73 -1.55
C ALA A 68 -12.52 -16.41 -2.29
N TYR A 69 -13.30 -16.21 -3.35
CA TYR A 69 -13.40 -14.94 -4.05
C TYR A 69 -14.86 -14.61 -4.39
N HIS A 70 -15.13 -13.34 -4.67
CA HIS A 70 -16.42 -12.88 -5.17
C HIS A 70 -16.25 -12.47 -6.63
N ASP A 71 -17.00 -13.12 -7.53
CA ASP A 71 -17.09 -12.79 -8.94
C ASP A 71 -18.10 -11.65 -9.12
N TYR A 72 -17.60 -10.43 -9.18
CA TYR A 72 -18.43 -9.23 -9.38
C TYR A 72 -19.15 -9.20 -10.73
N ARG A 73 -18.72 -9.99 -11.74
CA ARG A 73 -19.40 -10.02 -13.04
C ARG A 73 -20.63 -10.91 -13.02
N ALA A 74 -20.55 -12.01 -12.28
CA ALA A 74 -21.64 -12.98 -12.13
C ALA A 74 -22.37 -12.86 -10.78
N ASP A 75 -22.03 -11.84 -9.97
CA ASP A 75 -22.54 -11.56 -8.63
C ASP A 75 -22.63 -12.81 -7.73
N ARG A 76 -21.54 -13.60 -7.67
CA ARG A 76 -21.51 -14.87 -6.94
C ARG A 76 -20.18 -15.14 -6.27
N ASN A 77 -20.20 -15.94 -5.22
CA ASN A 77 -18.98 -16.40 -4.56
C ASN A 77 -18.43 -17.64 -5.28
N GLY A 78 -17.11 -17.72 -5.39
CA GLY A 78 -16.39 -18.81 -6.02
C GLY A 78 -15.20 -19.28 -5.18
N LYS A 79 -14.67 -20.45 -5.52
CA LYS A 79 -13.44 -21.00 -4.96
C LYS A 79 -12.36 -21.04 -6.05
N LEU A 80 -11.14 -20.67 -5.67
CA LEU A 80 -9.97 -20.67 -6.52
C LEU A 80 -8.92 -21.58 -5.90
N HIS A 81 -8.52 -22.62 -6.62
CA HIS A 81 -7.48 -23.55 -6.19
C HIS A 81 -6.16 -23.17 -6.85
N LEU A 82 -5.10 -23.02 -6.07
CA LEU A 82 -3.76 -22.63 -6.52
C LEU A 82 -2.72 -23.55 -5.90
N ALA A 83 -1.61 -23.77 -6.58
CA ALA A 83 -0.41 -24.27 -5.94
C ALA A 83 0.10 -23.26 -4.89
N PRO A 84 0.71 -23.69 -3.78
CA PRO A 84 1.23 -22.77 -2.75
C PRO A 84 2.20 -21.72 -3.29
N GLU A 85 3.06 -22.08 -4.25
CA GLU A 85 4.03 -21.18 -4.86
C GLU A 85 3.34 -20.07 -5.67
N GLU A 86 2.23 -20.40 -6.34
CA GLU A 86 1.46 -19.44 -7.13
C GLU A 86 0.73 -18.44 -6.21
N LEU A 87 0.29 -18.87 -5.03
CA LEU A 87 -0.23 -17.97 -4.01
C LEU A 87 0.85 -16.95 -3.58
N VAL A 88 2.04 -17.44 -3.24
CA VAL A 88 3.16 -16.57 -2.82
C VAL A 88 3.53 -15.60 -3.93
N ARG A 89 3.69 -16.08 -5.16
CA ARG A 89 3.99 -15.23 -6.32
C ARG A 89 2.97 -14.11 -6.50
N ARG A 90 1.67 -14.44 -6.44
CA ARG A 90 0.58 -13.44 -6.54
C ARG A 90 0.55 -12.48 -5.36
N PHE A 91 0.82 -12.98 -4.16
CA PHE A 91 0.87 -12.15 -2.95
C PHE A 91 1.99 -11.12 -3.04
N LEU A 92 3.17 -11.52 -3.50
CA LEU A 92 4.32 -10.64 -3.64
C LEU A 92 4.09 -9.52 -4.67
N LEU A 93 3.18 -9.68 -5.64
CA LEU A 93 2.76 -8.57 -6.52
C LEU A 93 2.07 -7.42 -5.75
N HIS A 94 1.57 -7.67 -4.54
CA HIS A 94 0.97 -6.66 -3.68
C HIS A 94 1.97 -6.02 -2.71
N VAL A 95 3.20 -6.53 -2.64
CA VAL A 95 4.26 -5.96 -1.81
C VAL A 95 4.96 -4.87 -2.61
N LEU A 96 4.88 -3.63 -2.13
CA LEU A 96 5.54 -2.51 -2.81
C LEU A 96 7.06 -2.64 -2.64
N PRO A 97 7.85 -2.43 -3.72
CA PRO A 97 9.29 -2.38 -3.61
C PRO A 97 9.76 -1.26 -2.68
N LYS A 98 10.99 -1.38 -2.16
CA LYS A 98 11.59 -0.35 -1.29
C LYS A 98 11.54 1.02 -1.96
N GLY A 99 11.14 2.03 -1.21
CA GLY A 99 11.01 3.42 -1.68
C GLY A 99 9.66 3.75 -2.33
N PHE A 100 8.79 2.76 -2.58
CA PHE A 100 7.43 3.01 -3.01
C PHE A 100 6.48 3.11 -1.82
N MET A 101 5.63 4.13 -1.81
CA MET A 101 4.65 4.38 -0.76
C MET A 101 3.26 3.90 -1.17
N ARG A 102 2.56 3.21 -0.27
CA ARG A 102 1.17 2.77 -0.47
C ARG A 102 0.21 3.95 -0.60
N ILE A 103 0.43 5.00 0.17
CA ILE A 103 -0.37 6.24 0.14
C ILE A 103 0.53 7.37 -0.31
N ARG A 104 0.13 8.05 -1.40
CA ARG A 104 0.82 9.24 -1.90
C ARG A 104 0.11 10.47 -1.38
N HIS A 105 0.86 11.32 -0.69
CA HIS A 105 0.35 12.62 -0.23
C HIS A 105 0.56 13.69 -1.31
N TYR A 106 -0.45 14.52 -1.52
CA TYR A 106 -0.44 15.63 -2.47
C TYR A 106 -0.66 16.97 -1.78
N GLY A 107 -0.41 18.06 -2.51
CA GLY A 107 -0.56 19.42 -2.00
C GLY A 107 0.40 19.69 -0.83
N PHE A 108 -0.12 20.33 0.22
CA PHE A 108 0.67 20.71 1.39
C PHE A 108 1.20 19.52 2.22
N LEU A 109 0.70 18.29 1.97
CA LEU A 109 1.20 17.06 2.60
C LEU A 109 2.22 16.31 1.75
N SER A 110 2.53 16.78 0.53
CA SER A 110 3.51 16.12 -0.33
C SER A 110 4.92 16.13 0.29
N ASN A 111 5.66 15.03 0.15
CA ASN A 111 6.94 14.82 0.85
C ASN A 111 7.94 15.97 0.67
N ALA A 112 7.99 16.58 -0.51
CA ALA A 112 8.92 17.66 -0.82
C ALA A 112 8.68 18.95 -0.01
N ILE A 113 7.42 19.26 0.35
CA ILE A 113 7.08 20.52 1.03
C ILE A 113 6.37 20.34 2.37
N LYS A 114 5.98 19.11 2.73
CA LYS A 114 5.21 18.78 3.93
C LYS A 114 5.77 19.44 5.18
N ARG A 115 7.07 19.31 5.42
CA ARG A 115 7.72 19.87 6.61
C ARG A 115 7.54 21.38 6.69
N ARG A 116 7.84 22.10 5.61
CA ARG A 116 7.68 23.57 5.54
C ARG A 116 6.22 23.98 5.71
N CYS A 117 5.31 23.33 4.99
CA CYS A 117 3.89 23.64 5.04
C CYS A 117 3.28 23.38 6.42
N LEU A 118 3.59 22.25 7.07
CA LEU A 118 3.07 21.92 8.40
C LEU A 118 3.57 22.89 9.47
N LEU A 119 4.83 23.35 9.39
CA LEU A 119 5.34 24.38 10.30
C LEU A 119 4.55 25.69 10.19
N LEU A 120 4.26 26.13 8.96
CA LEU A 120 3.47 27.34 8.70
C LEU A 120 2.04 27.19 9.23
N ILE A 121 1.39 26.06 8.94
CA ILE A 121 0.01 25.77 9.37
C ILE A 121 -0.08 25.75 10.91
N ARG A 122 0.83 25.05 11.59
CA ARG A 122 0.84 24.98 13.07
C ARG A 122 1.02 26.35 13.71
N ARG A 123 1.91 27.18 13.15
CA ARG A 123 2.13 28.56 13.60
C ARG A 123 0.85 29.41 13.48
N GLN A 124 0.14 29.29 12.37
CA GLN A 124 -1.13 30.00 12.15
C GLN A 124 -2.26 29.52 13.06
N LEU A 125 -2.26 28.22 13.41
CA LEU A 125 -3.23 27.63 14.35
C LEU A 125 -2.90 27.88 15.83
N GLY A 126 -1.80 28.60 16.13
CA GLY A 126 -1.35 28.81 17.52
C GLY A 126 -0.90 27.52 18.22
N GLN A 127 -0.69 26.43 17.47
CA GLN A 127 -0.20 25.16 18.01
C GLN A 127 1.33 25.25 18.09
N GLY A 128 1.89 25.07 19.28
CA GLY A 128 3.33 25.06 19.50
C GLY A 128 4.05 24.10 18.54
N LEU A 129 5.27 24.46 18.13
CA LEU A 129 6.08 23.66 17.21
C LEU A 129 6.52 22.34 17.86
N LYS A 130 5.66 21.33 17.87
CA LYS A 130 6.09 19.96 18.12
C LYS A 130 6.80 19.48 16.85
N VAL A 131 8.11 19.70 16.80
CA VAL A 131 8.97 19.08 15.79
C VAL A 131 9.02 17.61 16.16
N GLU A 132 8.11 16.81 15.60
CA GLU A 132 8.33 15.38 15.52
C GLU A 132 9.58 15.21 14.65
N SER A 133 10.68 14.81 15.29
CA SER A 133 11.84 14.34 14.55
C SER A 133 11.34 13.14 13.75
N ASP A 134 11.34 13.25 12.42
CA ASP A 134 11.32 12.11 11.53
C ASP A 134 12.64 11.35 11.78
N GLN A 135 12.72 10.62 12.90
CA GLN A 135 13.66 9.53 13.02
C GLN A 135 13.09 8.46 12.09
N GLU A 136 13.46 8.56 10.81
CA GLU A 136 13.61 7.38 9.99
C GLU A 136 14.49 6.46 10.80
N ALA A 137 13.87 5.48 11.47
CA ALA A 137 14.57 4.41 12.12
C ALA A 137 15.42 3.77 11.02
N GLN A 138 16.70 4.15 10.98
CA GLN A 138 17.69 3.40 10.22
C GLN A 138 17.69 2.03 10.89
N VAL A 139 16.96 1.11 10.28
CA VAL A 139 17.15 -0.31 10.51
C VAL A 139 18.55 -0.58 10.00
N VAL A 140 19.54 -0.40 10.86
CA VAL A 140 20.88 -0.94 10.68
C VAL A 140 20.68 -2.45 10.74
N SER A 141 20.37 -3.04 9.59
CA SER A 141 20.31 -4.48 9.43
C SER A 141 21.75 -4.98 9.43
N SER A 142 22.31 -5.16 10.63
CA SER A 142 23.48 -6.03 10.81
C SER A 142 22.98 -7.47 10.71
N ASN A 143 22.69 -7.96 9.50
CA ASN A 143 22.36 -9.36 9.31
C ASN A 143 23.27 -9.95 8.23
N PRO A 144 24.30 -10.76 8.59
CA PRO A 144 25.16 -11.46 7.65
C PRO A 144 24.47 -12.74 7.14
N ALA A 145 23.18 -12.62 6.79
CA ALA A 145 22.44 -13.76 6.27
C ALA A 145 22.97 -14.06 4.87
N HIS A 146 23.32 -15.32 4.62
CA HIS A 146 23.72 -15.83 3.31
C HIS A 146 22.58 -16.71 2.79
N CYS A 147 22.32 -16.70 1.47
CA CYS A 147 21.34 -17.62 0.90
C CYS A 147 21.80 -19.07 1.11
N PRO A 148 21.06 -19.93 1.82
CA PRO A 148 21.47 -21.32 2.07
C PRO A 148 21.50 -22.17 0.79
N SER A 149 20.91 -21.70 -0.31
CA SER A 149 20.90 -22.39 -1.59
C SER A 149 22.02 -21.97 -2.55
N CYS A 150 22.54 -20.74 -2.46
CA CYS A 150 23.52 -20.24 -3.44
C CYS A 150 24.66 -19.39 -2.87
N GLY A 151 24.68 -19.12 -1.56
CA GLY A 151 25.77 -18.42 -0.87
C GLY A 151 25.96 -16.94 -1.22
N HIS A 152 25.14 -16.37 -2.12
CA HIS A 152 25.30 -14.98 -2.55
C HIS A 152 24.85 -13.96 -1.50
N GLU A 153 25.61 -12.88 -1.39
CA GLU A 153 25.28 -11.65 -0.66
C GLU A 153 24.94 -10.50 -1.62
N PRO A 154 24.11 -9.52 -1.19
CA PRO A 154 23.39 -9.45 0.08
C PRO A 154 21.96 -10.03 -0.03
N VAL A 155 21.53 -10.85 0.94
CA VAL A 155 20.12 -11.25 1.09
C VAL A 155 19.48 -10.55 2.29
N THR A 156 18.20 -10.19 2.16
CA THR A 156 17.39 -9.60 3.25
C THR A 156 16.49 -10.68 3.85
N CYS A 157 16.71 -11.03 5.12
CA CYS A 157 15.84 -11.96 5.85
C CYS A 157 14.49 -11.28 6.15
N LEU A 158 13.38 -11.85 5.66
CA LEU A 158 12.04 -11.31 5.85
C LEU A 158 11.36 -11.81 7.14
N GLY A 159 11.80 -12.95 7.68
CA GLY A 159 11.21 -13.58 8.85
C GLY A 159 11.70 -15.01 9.08
N GLU A 160 11.41 -15.55 10.26
CA GLU A 160 11.67 -16.94 10.64
C GLU A 160 10.36 -17.71 10.69
N CYS A 161 10.34 -18.94 10.17
CA CYS A 161 9.18 -19.82 10.21
C CYS A 161 9.55 -21.10 10.97
N SER A 162 8.98 -21.30 12.15
CA SER A 162 8.96 -22.59 12.84
C SER A 162 7.70 -23.37 12.47
N SER A 163 7.61 -24.62 12.91
CA SER A 163 6.42 -25.47 12.70
C SER A 163 5.13 -24.90 13.30
N GLU A 164 5.24 -23.91 14.20
CA GLU A 164 4.13 -23.37 14.98
C GLU A 164 3.94 -21.85 14.80
N LEU A 165 4.96 -21.12 14.32
CA LEU A 165 4.90 -19.67 14.22
C LEU A 165 5.74 -19.11 13.06
N MET A 166 5.20 -18.12 12.35
CA MET A 166 5.95 -17.30 11.41
C MET A 166 6.14 -15.90 11.99
N THR A 167 7.39 -15.50 12.22
CA THR A 167 7.77 -14.20 12.78
C THR A 167 8.41 -13.35 11.69
N LEU A 168 7.72 -12.30 11.22
CA LEU A 168 8.28 -11.36 10.25
C LEU A 168 9.10 -10.28 10.98
N HIS A 169 10.37 -10.10 10.59
CA HIS A 169 11.27 -9.14 11.26
C HIS A 169 10.97 -7.65 10.95
N ASN A 170 9.88 -7.35 10.25
CA ASN A 170 9.44 -6.00 9.88
C ASN A 170 8.27 -5.45 10.71
N GLU A 171 7.93 -6.06 11.85
CA GLU A 171 6.86 -5.56 12.70
C GLU A 171 7.33 -4.34 13.52
N VAL A 172 6.79 -3.16 13.20
CA VAL A 172 6.70 -2.05 14.15
C VAL A 172 5.91 -2.55 15.37
N PRO A 173 6.39 -2.35 16.62
CA PRO A 173 5.70 -2.90 17.78
C PRO A 173 4.28 -2.32 17.90
N LEU A 174 3.27 -3.18 17.78
CA LEU A 174 1.89 -2.88 18.12
C LEU A 174 1.75 -2.94 19.64
N VAL A 175 1.68 -1.78 20.29
CA VAL A 175 1.28 -1.67 21.69
C VAL A 175 -0.18 -2.12 21.79
N LEU A 176 -0.42 -3.26 22.44
CA LEU A 176 -1.76 -3.67 22.84
C LEU A 176 -2.25 -2.73 23.95
N PRO A 177 -3.48 -2.20 23.91
CA PRO A 177 -4.03 -1.48 25.05
C PRO A 177 -4.21 -2.48 26.20
N ASN A 178 -3.62 -2.13 27.35
CA ASN A 178 -3.72 -2.89 28.59
C ASN A 178 -5.18 -3.26 28.89
N SER A 179 -5.47 -4.55 28.96
CA SER A 179 -6.66 -5.07 29.63
C SER A 179 -6.41 -5.05 31.14
N SER A 180 -7.26 -4.30 31.85
CA SER A 180 -7.42 -4.36 33.30
C SER A 180 -7.96 -5.72 33.74
#